data_AF-A0A451BJN0-F1
#
_entry.id   AF-A0A451BJN0-F1
#
_cell.length_a   1.000
_cell.length_b   1.000
_cell.length_c   1.000
_cell.angle_alpha   90.00
_cell.angle_beta   90.00
_cell.angle_gamma   90.00
#
_symmetry.space_group_name_H-M   'P 1'
#
loop_
_entity.id
_entity.type
_entity.pdbx_description
1 polymer ?
#
loop_
_entity_poly.entity_id
_entity_poly.type
_entity_poly.pdbx_seq_one_letter_code
_entity_poly.pdbx_strand_id
1 'polypeptide(L)'
;MATGTVGVWFKWEEIEALWKTLSAASAVIAIALPYIDYPRKIEEMSALAGAWGKLRMDYEDLWSEVEEDTNLALARKDYRKLRDVGAMLQEKEIILPHKRALLEKCQGEVKRARGLDQGERK
;
A
#
# COMPACT_ATOMS: atom_id res chain seq x y z
N MET A 1 -50.54 -28.07 6.30
CA MET A 1 -49.22 -27.57 5.87
C MET A 1 -49.41 -26.29 5.09
N ALA A 2 -49.34 -25.10 5.71
CA ALA A 2 -49.31 -23.79 5.03
C ALA A 2 -49.15 -22.61 6.02
N THR A 3 -48.32 -22.72 7.05
CA THR A 3 -48.15 -21.65 8.06
C THR A 3 -46.71 -21.16 8.22
N GLY A 4 -45.73 -21.84 7.62
CA GLY A 4 -44.31 -21.47 7.71
C GLY A 4 -43.87 -20.40 6.70
N THR A 5 -44.57 -20.24 5.57
CA THR A 5 -44.17 -19.30 4.51
C THR A 5 -44.58 -17.86 4.78
N VAL A 6 -45.68 -17.61 5.50
CA VAL A 6 -46.15 -16.23 5.79
C VAL A 6 -45.30 -15.55 6.88
N GLY A 7 -44.75 -16.32 7.82
CA GLY A 7 -43.84 -15.80 8.85
C GLY A 7 -42.46 -15.37 8.33
N VAL A 8 -42.02 -15.92 7.19
CA VAL A 8 -40.79 -15.51 6.51
C VAL A 8 -40.97 -14.17 5.77
N TRP A 9 -42.18 -13.85 5.32
CA TRP A 9 -42.51 -12.56 4.72
C TRP A 9 -42.51 -11.41 5.75
N PHE A 10 -42.99 -11.65 6.97
CA PHE A 10 -42.91 -10.66 8.05
C PHE A 10 -41.47 -10.37 8.51
N LYS A 11 -40.59 -11.38 8.48
CA LYS A 11 -39.15 -11.18 8.71
C LYS A 11 -38.47 -10.36 7.60
N TRP A 12 -39.06 -10.32 6.40
CA TRP A 12 -38.55 -9.51 5.29
C TRP A 12 -38.76 -8.01 5.51
N GLU A 13 -39.77 -7.62 6.28
CA GLU A 13 -40.04 -6.23 6.67
C GLU A 13 -38.96 -5.67 7.62
N GLU A 14 -38.47 -6.48 8.57
CA GLU A 14 -37.32 -6.12 9.41
C GLU A 14 -36.00 -6.06 8.60
N ILE A 15 -35.89 -6.91 7.56
CA ILE A 15 -34.78 -6.92 6.62
C ILE A 15 -34.81 -5.70 5.70
N GLU A 16 -35.96 -5.04 5.50
CA GLU A 16 -36.08 -3.85 4.66
C GLU A 16 -35.31 -2.66 5.23
N ALA A 17 -35.35 -2.46 6.55
CA ALA A 17 -34.56 -1.45 7.24
C ALA A 17 -33.04 -1.75 7.12
N LEU A 18 -32.67 -3.02 7.23
CA LEU A 18 -31.29 -3.48 7.04
C LEU A 18 -30.84 -3.25 5.58
N TRP A 19 -31.68 -3.54 4.59
CA TRP A 19 -31.38 -3.29 3.18
C TRP A 19 -31.27 -1.81 2.85
N LYS A 20 -32.14 -0.96 3.40
CA LYS A 20 -32.09 0.49 3.22
C LYS A 20 -30.80 1.06 3.79
N THR A 21 -30.37 0.61 4.97
CA THR A 21 -29.11 1.06 5.59
C THR A 21 -27.88 0.57 4.81
N LEU A 22 -27.85 -0.70 4.38
CA LEU A 22 -26.79 -1.22 3.51
C LEU A 22 -26.73 -0.52 2.15
N SER A 23 -27.88 -0.22 1.54
CA SER A 23 -27.95 0.49 0.26
C SER A 23 -27.50 1.94 0.39
N ALA A 24 -27.90 2.62 1.47
CA ALA A 24 -27.43 3.96 1.77
C ALA A 24 -25.91 3.98 2.04
N ALA A 25 -25.39 3.03 2.82
CA ALA A 25 -23.96 2.89 3.06
C ALA A 25 -23.17 2.63 1.76
N SER A 26 -23.69 1.76 0.89
CA SER A 26 -23.12 1.51 -0.43
C SER A 26 -23.10 2.76 -1.31
N ALA A 27 -24.20 3.52 -1.34
CA ALA A 27 -24.26 4.78 -2.08
C ALA A 27 -23.28 5.83 -1.54
N VAL A 28 -23.16 5.96 -0.21
CA VAL A 28 -22.18 6.86 0.43
C VAL A 28 -20.75 6.45 0.09
N ILE A 29 -20.44 5.15 0.13
CA ILE A 29 -19.13 4.63 -0.26
C ILE A 29 -18.87 4.88 -1.75
N ALA A 30 -19.86 4.68 -2.63
CA ALA A 30 -19.77 4.92 -4.06
C ALA A 30 -19.55 6.41 -4.40
N ILE A 31 -20.18 7.32 -3.64
CA ILE A 31 -19.99 8.77 -3.78
C ILE A 31 -18.64 9.21 -3.19
N ALA A 32 -18.18 8.58 -2.11
CA ALA A 32 -16.90 8.90 -1.47
C ALA A 32 -15.68 8.30 -2.20
N LEU A 33 -15.85 7.17 -2.89
CA LEU A 33 -14.82 6.48 -3.67
C LEU A 33 -14.05 7.39 -4.65
N PRO A 34 -14.68 8.26 -5.46
CA PRO A 34 -13.95 9.19 -6.34
C PRO A 34 -13.18 10.29 -5.59
N TYR A 35 -13.52 10.60 -4.34
CA TYR A 35 -12.74 11.52 -3.49
C TYR A 35 -11.61 10.81 -2.74
N ILE A 36 -11.72 9.50 -2.60
CA ILE A 36 -10.73 8.60 -2.00
C ILE A 36 -9.84 8.13 -3.15
N ASP A 37 -8.88 8.98 -3.53
CA ASP A 37 -7.89 8.79 -4.60
C ASP A 37 -6.87 7.65 -4.30
N TYR A 38 -7.31 6.60 -3.60
CA TYR A 38 -6.53 5.42 -3.23
C TYR A 38 -5.98 4.64 -4.43
N PRO A 39 -6.71 4.36 -5.52
CA PRO A 39 -6.15 3.58 -6.62
C PRO A 39 -4.96 4.32 -7.27
N ARG A 40 -5.11 5.64 -7.48
CA ARG A 40 -4.03 6.49 -7.99
C ARG A 40 -2.84 6.56 -7.03
N LYS A 41 -3.09 6.68 -5.73
CA LYS A 41 -2.02 6.65 -4.70
C LYS A 41 -1.32 5.29 -4.61
N ILE A 42 -2.04 4.19 -4.82
CA ILE A 42 -1.46 2.84 -4.87
C ILE A 42 -0.57 2.70 -6.10
N GLU A 43 -0.99 3.22 -7.24
CA GLU A 43 -0.21 3.24 -8.48
C GLU A 43 1.05 4.12 -8.36
N GLU A 44 0.93 5.30 -7.73
CA GLU A 44 2.08 6.17 -7.44
C GLU A 44 3.06 5.50 -6.47
N MET A 45 2.57 4.80 -5.44
CA MET A 45 3.40 4.04 -4.50
C MET A 45 4.06 2.82 -5.15
N SER A 46 3.36 2.08 -6.00
CA SER A 46 3.93 0.92 -6.69
C SER A 46 4.97 1.34 -7.73
N ALA A 47 4.75 2.45 -8.44
CA ALA A 47 5.73 3.05 -9.33
C ALA A 47 6.99 3.49 -8.57
N LEU A 48 6.83 4.10 -7.38
CA LEU A 48 7.97 4.48 -6.53
C LEU A 48 8.75 3.25 -6.05
N ALA A 49 8.05 2.19 -5.59
CA ALA A 49 8.67 0.94 -5.18
C ALA A 49 9.46 0.28 -6.33
N GLY A 50 8.91 0.29 -7.54
CA GLY A 50 9.61 -0.19 -8.74
C GLY A 50 10.86 0.63 -9.05
N ALA A 51 10.80 1.95 -8.89
CA ALA A 51 11.95 2.83 -9.12
C ALA A 51 13.08 2.61 -8.08
N TRP A 52 12.73 2.38 -6.80
CA TRP A 52 13.70 1.98 -5.77
C TRP A 52 14.31 0.61 -6.06
N GLY A 53 13.50 -0.35 -6.52
CA GLY A 53 13.99 -1.66 -6.95
C GLY A 53 15.00 -1.56 -8.10
N LYS A 54 14.70 -0.72 -9.09
CA LYS A 54 15.63 -0.44 -10.20
C LYS A 54 16.91 0.23 -9.71
N LEU A 55 16.80 1.25 -8.86
CA LEU A 55 17.98 1.93 -8.30
C LEU A 55 18.90 0.94 -7.57
N ARG A 56 18.33 -0.01 -6.82
CA ARG A 56 19.11 -1.06 -6.15
C ARG A 56 19.83 -1.96 -7.14
N MET A 57 19.16 -2.39 -8.22
CA MET A 57 19.80 -3.20 -9.27
C MET A 57 20.93 -2.42 -9.95
N ASP A 58 20.70 -1.16 -10.30
CA ASP A 58 21.72 -0.31 -10.93
C ASP A 58 22.94 -0.10 -9.98
N TYR A 59 22.74 -0.15 -8.65
CA TYR A 59 23.83 -0.16 -7.65
C TYR A 59 24.57 -1.50 -7.59
N GLU A 60 23.86 -2.63 -7.68
CA GLU A 60 24.46 -3.97 -7.72
C GLU A 60 25.29 -4.17 -9.00
N ASP A 61 24.79 -3.66 -10.14
CA ASP A 61 25.51 -3.66 -11.42
C ASP A 61 26.77 -2.79 -11.33
N LEU A 62 26.67 -1.57 -10.79
CA LEU A 62 27.84 -0.71 -10.58
C LEU A 62 28.87 -1.37 -9.65
N TRP A 63 28.40 -2.06 -8.62
CA TRP A 63 29.29 -2.76 -7.69
C TRP A 63 30.04 -3.90 -8.38
N SER A 64 29.35 -4.66 -9.24
CA SER A 64 29.92 -5.74 -10.03
C SER A 64 30.94 -5.23 -11.06
N GLU A 65 30.64 -4.11 -11.73
CA GLU A 65 31.57 -3.45 -12.66
C GLU A 65 32.85 -2.94 -11.98
N VAL A 66 32.74 -2.45 -10.74
CA VAL A 66 33.90 -1.99 -9.95
C VAL A 66 34.79 -3.15 -9.50
N GLU A 67 34.20 -4.34 -9.29
CA GLU A 67 34.93 -5.56 -8.94
C GLU A 67 35.69 -6.14 -10.14
N GLU A 68 35.12 -6.01 -11.35
CA GLU A 68 35.72 -6.53 -12.59
C GLU A 68 36.66 -5.54 -13.31
N ASP A 69 36.45 -4.22 -13.25
CA ASP A 69 37.26 -3.24 -13.98
C ASP A 69 37.57 -1.96 -13.16
N THR A 70 38.84 -1.56 -13.13
CA THR A 70 39.39 -0.52 -12.22
C THR A 70 39.19 0.91 -12.77
N ASN A 71 38.10 1.18 -13.48
CA ASN A 71 37.85 2.53 -14.03
C ASN A 71 37.09 3.41 -13.03
N LEU A 72 37.75 3.69 -11.90
CA LEU A 72 37.24 4.44 -10.74
C LEU A 72 36.65 5.83 -11.08
N ALA A 73 37.12 6.45 -12.17
CA ALA A 73 36.62 7.76 -12.61
C ALA A 73 35.22 7.67 -13.23
N LEU A 74 34.95 6.61 -14.00
CA LEU A 74 33.65 6.35 -14.60
C LEU A 74 32.65 5.92 -13.52
N ALA A 75 33.05 4.97 -12.67
CA ALA A 75 32.23 4.50 -11.56
C ALA A 75 31.81 5.64 -10.60
N ARG A 76 32.72 6.59 -10.30
CA ARG A 76 32.39 7.77 -9.49
C ARG A 76 31.42 8.74 -10.17
N LYS A 77 31.42 8.80 -11.50
CA LYS A 77 30.45 9.60 -12.27
C LYS A 77 29.07 8.94 -12.23
N ASP A 78 29.01 7.63 -12.40
CA ASP A 78 27.75 6.89 -12.40
C ASP A 78 27.15 6.78 -10.99
N TYR A 79 27.97 6.61 -9.95
CA TYR A 79 27.56 6.75 -8.56
C TYR A 79 26.91 8.11 -8.26
N ARG A 80 27.46 9.21 -8.79
CA ARG A 80 26.86 10.54 -8.60
C ARG A 80 25.47 10.63 -9.23
N LYS A 81 25.29 10.09 -10.44
CA LYS A 81 23.97 10.04 -11.08
C LYS A 81 22.98 9.19 -10.28
N LEU A 82 23.41 8.02 -9.80
CA LEU A 82 22.60 7.12 -8.96
C LEU A 82 22.18 7.81 -7.66
N ARG A 83 23.08 8.58 -7.06
CA ARG A 83 22.80 9.38 -5.87
C ARG A 83 21.79 10.50 -6.14
N ASP A 84 21.89 11.17 -7.28
CA ASP A 84 20.92 12.20 -7.67
C ASP A 84 19.53 11.60 -7.93
N VAL A 85 19.47 10.42 -8.58
CA VAL A 85 18.23 9.66 -8.76
C VAL A 85 17.64 9.23 -7.40
N GLY A 86 18.47 8.78 -6.47
CA GLY A 86 18.05 8.46 -5.10
C GLY A 86 17.46 9.67 -4.36
N ALA A 87 18.08 10.84 -4.48
CA ALA A 87 17.57 12.07 -3.90
C ALA A 87 16.22 12.49 -4.51
N MET A 88 16.06 12.37 -5.83
CA MET A 88 14.77 12.61 -6.51
C MET A 88 13.67 11.63 -6.08
N LEU A 89 14.00 10.36 -5.84
CA LEU A 89 13.03 9.37 -5.34
C LEU A 89 12.62 9.67 -3.90
N GLN A 90 13.58 10.08 -3.06
CA GLN A 90 13.31 10.47 -1.69
C GLN A 90 12.41 11.72 -1.61
N GLU A 91 12.59 12.69 -2.50
CA GLU A 91 11.72 13.87 -2.59
C GLU A 91 10.28 13.49 -2.96
N LYS A 92 10.11 12.56 -3.91
CA LYS A 92 8.79 12.01 -4.27
C LYS A 92 8.14 11.22 -3.14
N GLU A 93 8.94 10.57 -2.31
CA GLU A 93 8.46 9.80 -1.15
C GLU A 93 7.88 10.71 -0.05
N ILE A 94 8.42 11.92 0.13
CA ILE A 94 7.93 12.90 1.11
C ILE A 94 6.52 13.41 0.75
N ILE A 95 6.19 13.45 -0.55
CA ILE A 95 4.89 13.93 -1.05
C ILE A 95 3.79 12.88 -0.89
N LEU A 96 4.16 11.60 -0.73
CA LEU A 96 3.19 10.53 -0.50
C LEU A 96 2.53 10.67 0.88
N PRO A 97 1.22 10.39 1.01
CA PRO A 97 0.51 10.55 2.27
C PRO A 97 1.07 9.59 3.32
N HIS A 98 1.89 10.14 4.20
CA HIS A 98 2.56 9.44 5.28
C HIS A 98 1.57 9.16 6.43
N LYS A 99 0.59 8.28 6.18
CA LYS A 99 -0.37 7.85 7.21
C LYS A 99 0.33 6.86 8.15
N ARG A 100 1.06 7.38 9.14
CA ARG A 100 1.77 6.58 10.17
C ARG A 100 0.89 5.49 10.79
N ALA A 101 -0.38 5.81 11.06
CA ALA A 101 -1.34 4.85 11.60
C ALA A 101 -1.63 3.64 10.68
N LEU A 102 -1.55 3.80 9.35
CA LEU A 102 -1.70 2.68 8.40
C LEU A 102 -0.43 1.83 8.36
N LEU A 103 0.75 2.45 8.41
CA LEU A 103 2.02 1.74 8.49
C LEU A 103 2.11 0.90 9.77
N GLU A 104 1.73 1.46 10.92
CA GLU A 104 1.67 0.74 12.20
C GLU A 104 0.67 -0.43 12.14
N LYS A 105 -0.49 -0.24 11.50
CA LYS A 105 -1.46 -1.34 11.29
C LYS A 105 -0.90 -2.44 10.39
N CYS A 106 -0.33 -2.11 9.24
CA CYS A 106 0.26 -3.10 8.34
C CYS A 106 1.46 -3.81 8.98
N GLN A 107 2.32 -3.08 9.70
CA GLN A 107 3.41 -3.69 10.47
C GLN A 107 2.87 -4.61 11.57
N GLY A 108 1.81 -4.22 12.27
CA GLY A 108 1.13 -5.06 13.26
C GLY A 108 0.55 -6.33 12.66
N GLU A 109 -0.08 -6.26 11.49
CA GLU A 109 -0.59 -7.42 10.77
C GLU A 109 0.52 -8.37 10.32
N VAL A 110 1.63 -7.85 9.81
CA VAL A 110 2.80 -8.66 9.42
C VAL A 110 3.47 -9.29 10.65
N LYS A 111 3.61 -8.56 11.76
CA LYS A 111 4.13 -9.10 13.03
C LYS A 111 3.24 -10.22 13.54
N ARG A 112 1.91 -10.06 13.51
CA ARG A 112 0.95 -11.11 13.87
C ARG A 112 1.04 -12.34 12.95
N ALA A 113 1.07 -12.13 11.63
CA ALA A 113 1.18 -13.21 10.65
C ALA A 113 2.50 -14.02 10.80
N ARG A 114 3.57 -13.36 11.25
CA ARG A 114 4.87 -13.99 11.53
C ARG A 114 5.03 -14.49 12.97
N GLY A 115 4.01 -14.37 13.82
CA GLY A 115 4.05 -14.82 15.21
C GLY A 115 4.95 -13.99 16.15
N LEU A 116 5.32 -12.77 15.74
CA LEU A 116 6.25 -11.89 16.46
C LEU A 116 5.55 -10.94 17.46
N ASP A 117 4.28 -11.17 17.77
CA ASP A 117 3.42 -10.26 18.55
C ASP A 117 3.61 -10.38 20.09
N GLN A 118 4.57 -11.18 20.56
CA GLN A 118 4.80 -11.45 21.99
C GLN A 118 5.95 -10.64 22.64
N GLY A 119 6.36 -9.50 22.06
CA GLY A 119 7.56 -8.77 22.49
C GLY A 119 7.39 -7.57 23.41
N GLU A 120 6.20 -6.98 23.55
CA GLU A 120 6.02 -5.69 24.27
C GLU A 120 5.02 -5.77 25.44
N ARG A 121 5.22 -6.78 26.31
CA ARG A 121 4.79 -6.65 27.71
C ARG A 121 6.01 -6.71 28.62
N LYS A 122 6.60 -5.54 28.88
CA LYS A 122 7.33 -5.25 30.12
C LYS A 122 7.04 -3.82 30.53
#